data_AF-A0A0F9JS95-F1
#
_entry.id   AF-A0A0F9JS95-F1
#
_cell.length_a   1.000
_cell.length_b   1.000
_cell.length_c   1.000
_cell.angle_alpha   90.00
_cell.angle_beta   90.00
_cell.angle_gamma   90.00
#
_symmetry.space_group_name_H-M   'P 1'
#
loop_
_entity.id
_entity.type
_entity.pdbx_description
1 polymer ?
#
loop_
_entity_poly.entity_id
_entity_poly.type
_entity_poly.pdbx_seq_one_letter_code
_entity_poly.pdbx_strand_id
1 'polypeptide(L)' 'MKRTLITNEEVEDIITHASIEMKCDKSQVLKRALALLHMALQSEKVILFRRDKSGKLKEEVLVKSGWSNTE' A
#
# COMPACT_ATOMS: atom_id res chain seq x y z
N MET A 1 8.41 -5.15 18.09
CA MET A 1 7.24 -4.35 17.65
C MET A 1 7.31 -4.19 16.14
N LYS A 2 6.22 -4.46 15.41
CA LYS A 2 6.14 -4.16 13.96
C LYS A 2 5.75 -2.70 13.82
N ARG A 3 6.47 -1.91 13.01
CA ARG A 3 6.14 -0.51 12.72
C ARG A 3 4.80 -0.43 11.97
N THR A 4 3.94 0.52 12.37
CA THR A 4 2.61 0.77 11.77
C THR A 4 2.58 2.06 10.94
N LEU A 5 3.63 2.89 11.01
CA LEU A 5 3.81 4.10 10.22
C LEU A 5 5.02 3.97 9.29
N ILE A 6 4.85 4.43 8.05
CA ILE A 6 5.93 4.61 7.07
C ILE A 6 6.29 6.10 6.99
N THR A 7 7.56 6.43 6.79
CA THR A 7 8.02 7.82 6.64
C THR A 7 7.82 8.33 5.21
N ASN A 8 7.90 9.64 5.02
CA ASN A 8 7.86 10.24 3.67
C ASN A 8 9.02 9.74 2.80
N GLU A 9 10.22 9.53 3.36
CA GLU A 9 11.37 8.97 2.64
C GLU A 9 11.10 7.54 2.18
N GLU A 10 10.52 6.69 3.03
CA GLU A 10 10.13 5.32 2.66
C GLU A 10 9.07 5.32 1.54
N VAL A 11 8.13 6.28 1.55
CA VAL A 11 7.15 6.46 0.47
C VAL A 11 7.83 6.86 -0.84
N GLU A 12 8.79 7.80 -0.80
CA GLU A 12 9.54 8.21 -1.98
C GLU A 12 10.34 7.06 -2.60
N ASP A 13 10.98 6.23 -1.78
CA ASP A 13 11.72 5.05 -2.22
C ASP A 13 10.80 4.04 -2.90
N ILE A 14 9.64 3.75 -2.31
CA ILE A 14 8.63 2.84 -2.90
C ILE A 14 8.15 3.36 -4.26
N ILE A 15 7.80 4.65 -4.35
CA ILE A 15 7.34 5.25 -5.60
C ILE A 15 8.44 5.23 -6.65
N THR A 16 9.69 5.50 -6.25
CA THR A 16 10.85 5.47 -7.14
C THR A 16 11.07 4.08 -7.69
N HIS A 17 11.05 3.05 -6.84
CA HIS A 17 11.22 1.67 -7.28
C HIS A 17 10.09 1.25 -8.24
N ALA A 18 8.84 1.51 -7.87
CA ALA A 18 7.69 1.20 -8.73
C ALA A 18 7.74 1.95 -10.07
N SER A 19 8.22 3.20 -10.10
CA SER A 19 8.37 3.96 -11.36
C SER A 19 9.36 3.29 -12.33
N ILE A 20 10.45 2.71 -11.82
CA ILE A 20 11.45 1.99 -12.61
C ILE A 20 10.87 0.68 -13.12
N GLU A 21 10.25 -0.13 -12.25
CA GLU A 21 9.64 -1.41 -12.63
C GLU A 21 8.52 -1.25 -13.67
N MET A 22 7.68 -0.21 -13.50
CA MET A 22 6.54 0.06 -14.37
C MET A 22 6.90 0.88 -15.61
N LYS A 23 8.14 1.38 -15.72
CA LYS A 23 8.61 2.27 -16.81
C LYS A 23 7.69 3.48 -17.02
N CYS A 24 7.29 4.13 -15.93
CA CYS A 24 6.41 5.29 -15.97
C CYS A 24 6.85 6.36 -14.97
N ASP A 25 6.32 7.58 -15.11
CA ASP A 25 6.67 8.67 -14.21
C ASP A 25 6.17 8.43 -12.78
N LYS A 26 6.96 8.87 -11.79
CA LYS A 26 6.60 8.83 -10.37
C LYS A 26 5.21 9.45 -10.09
N SER A 27 4.85 10.51 -10.83
CA SER A 27 3.54 11.17 -10.70
C SER A 27 2.37 10.27 -11.12
N GLN A 28 2.57 9.38 -12.10
CA GLN A 28 1.56 8.41 -12.53
C GLN A 28 1.42 7.28 -11.50
N VAL A 29 2.55 6.80 -10.96
CA VAL A 29 2.57 5.82 -9.87
C VAL A 29 1.79 6.35 -8.67
N LEU A 30 2.09 7.59 -8.24
CA LEU A 30 1.42 8.22 -7.11
C LEU A 30 -0.09 8.37 -7.35
N LYS A 31 -0.51 8.86 -8.53
CA LYS A 31 -1.93 8.98 -8.88
C LYS A 31 -2.66 7.64 -8.84
N ARG A 32 -2.05 6.58 -9.37
CA ARG A 32 -2.62 5.22 -9.34
C ARG A 32 -2.70 4.67 -7.92
N ALA A 33 -1.65 4.84 -7.11
CA ALA A 33 -1.63 4.40 -5.72
C ALA A 33 -2.73 5.11 -4.89
N LEU A 34 -2.87 6.43 -5.05
CA LEU A 34 -3.92 7.21 -4.38
C LEU A 34 -5.32 6.79 -4.83
N ALA A 35 -5.53 6.54 -6.13
CA ALA A 35 -6.82 6.08 -6.64
C ALA A 35 -7.21 4.71 -6.06
N LEU A 36 -6.27 3.76 -6.03
CA LEU A 36 -6.49 2.43 -5.45
C LEU A 36 -6.75 2.50 -3.94
N LEU A 37 -6.00 3.35 -3.22
CA LEU A 37 -6.23 3.57 -1.79
C LEU A 37 -7.59 4.20 -1.54
N HIS A 38 -8.00 5.19 -2.34
CA HIS A 38 -9.31 5.81 -2.23
C HIS A 38 -10.43 4.79 -2.47
N MET A 39 -10.31 3.96 -3.49
CA MET A 39 -11.27 2.86 -3.74
C MET A 39 -11.31 1.87 -2.57
N ALA A 40 -10.15 1.51 -2.02
CA ALA A 40 -10.05 0.62 -0.86
C ALA A 40 -10.73 1.24 0.39
N LEU A 41 -10.50 2.52 0.66
CA LEU A 41 -11.09 3.25 1.78
C LEU A 41 -12.61 3.45 1.66
N GLN A 42 -13.13 3.57 0.43
CA GLN A 42 -14.56 3.64 0.15
C GLN A 42 -15.25 2.28 0.22
N SER A 43 -14.57 1.20 -0.16
CA SER A 43 -15.19 -0.13 -0.26
C SER A 43 -15.36 -0.89 1.07
N GLU A 44 -15.06 -0.22 2.21
CA GLU A 44 -14.92 -0.84 3.54
C GLU A 44 -13.95 -2.03 3.59
N LYS A 45 -13.19 -2.27 2.52
CA LYS A 45 -12.30 -3.41 2.34
C LYS A 45 -10.99 -2.95 1.72
N VAL A 46 -9.88 -3.21 2.39
CA VAL A 46 -8.54 -2.95 1.87
C VAL A 46 -7.88 -4.27 1.53
N ILE A 47 -7.53 -4.47 0.27
CA ILE A 47 -6.77 -5.64 -0.18
C ILE A 47 -5.27 -5.33 -0.03
N LEU A 48 -4.62 -5.99 0.92
CA LEU A 48 -3.18 -5.94 1.12
C LEU A 48 -2.51 -7.11 0.42
N PHE A 49 -1.41 -6.84 -0.25
CA PHE A 49 -0.53 -7.88 -0.76
C PHE A 49 0.74 -7.91 0.08
N ARG A 50 0.99 -9.04 0.75
CA ARG A 50 2.17 -9.24 1.58
C ARG A 50 3.02 -10.39 1.04
N ARG A 51 4.34 -10.19 0.97
CA ARG A 51 5.27 -11.29 0.71
C ARG A 51 5.45 -12.13 1.97
N ASP A 52 5.24 -13.43 1.86
CA ASP A 52 5.54 -14.36 2.94
C ASP A 52 7.05 -14.63 3.06
N LYS A 53 7.45 -15.48 4.02
CA LYS A 53 8.86 -15.83 4.23
C LYS A 53 9.50 -16.56 3.04
N SER A 54 8.69 -17.09 2.12
CA SER A 54 9.15 -17.71 0.88
C SER A 54 9.24 -16.72 -0.29
N GLY A 55 8.95 -15.43 -0.06
CA GLY A 55 8.97 -14.38 -1.06
C GLY A 55 7.73 -14.36 -1.96
N LYS A 56 6.77 -15.25 -1.74
CA LYS A 56 5.52 -15.33 -2.50
C LYS A 56 4.55 -14.25 -2.04
N LEU A 57 3.91 -13.59 -3.00
CA LEU A 57 2.83 -12.63 -2.76
C LEU A 57 1.59 -13.37 -2.26
N LYS A 58 1.08 -12.97 -1.10
CA LYS A 58 -0.17 -13.44 -0.52
C LYS A 58 -1.13 -12.25 -0.40
N GLU A 59 -2.37 -12.44 -0.84
CA GLU A 59 -3.45 -11.48 -0.68
C GLU A 59 -4.10 -11.60 0.71
N GLU A 60 -4.39 -10.47 1.35
CA GLU A 60 -5.06 -10.36 2.63
C GLU A 60 -6.11 -9.24 2.55
N VAL A 61 -7.38 -9.58 2.78
CA VAL A 61 -8.48 -8.61 2.75
C VAL A 61 -8.75 -8.12 4.16
N LEU A 62 -8.45 -6.84 4.43
CA LEU A 62 -8.81 -6.16 5.67
C LEU A 62 -10.19 -5.53 5.53
N VAL A 63 -11.10 -5.78 6.47
CA VAL A 63 -12.41 -5.12 6.52
C VAL A 63 -12.38 -4.00 7.56
N LYS A 64 -12.86 -2.81 7.18
CA LYS A 64 -12.83 -1.55 7.93
C LYS A 64 -13.58 -1.61 9.26
N SER A 65 -14.50 -2.56 9.44
CA SER A 65 -15.24 -2.77 10.69
C SER A 65 -14.35 -3.12 11.90
N GLY A 66 -13.06 -3.42 11.70
CA GLY A 66 -12.08 -3.70 12.76
C GLY A 66 -10.99 -2.64 12.94
N TRP A 67 -11.05 -1.50 12.25
CA TRP A 67 -10.07 -0.43 12.40
C TRP A 67 -10.44 0.40 13.64
N SER A 68 -10.16 -0.11 14.84
CA SER A 68 -10.28 0.72 16.04
C SER A 68 -9.24 1.83 15.96
N ASN A 69 -9.69 3.07 16.06
CA ASN A 69 -8.83 4.21 16.34
C ASN A 69 -8.19 4.00 17.71
N THR A 70 -7.07 3.31 17.75
CA THR A 70 -6.14 3.39 18.88
C THR A 70 -4.98 4.24 18.41
N GLU A 71 -4.87 5.38 19.09
CA GLU A 71 -3.92 6.50 18.94
C GLU A 71 -2.49 6.11 18.57
#